data_AF-A0A4R5XFI4-F1
#
_entry.id   AF-A0A4R5XFI4-F1
#
_cell.length_a   1.000
_cell.length_b   1.000
_cell.length_c   1.000
_cell.angle_alpha   90.00
_cell.angle_beta   90.00
_cell.angle_gamma   90.00
#
_symmetry.space_group_name_H-M   'P 1'
#
loop_
_entity.id
_entity.type
_entity.pdbx_description
1 polymer ?
#
loop_
_entity_poly.entity_id
_entity_poly.type
_entity_poly.pdbx_seq_one_letter_code
_entity_poly.pdbx_strand_id
1 'polypeptide(L)'
;MSSAELPPPGPSHFYARRALWLALPPEPPTPPSPSPSRVKLEALLSREGAAESEEVWRAGLSNVWKGLIGGNQLRKRLPLAIVLKILQAGWLRDGTWPHGAVAPPDDMGMMPPDLPNLPPPVLPPHLHQHHPHHQHHQHQPHHPHQHIYPQHQTVTYHTGVGPPLMDEDDSMEDAEDQQPRQGEAEQSDGRHEGG
;
A
#
# COMPACT_ATOMS: atom_id res chain seq x y z
N MET A 1 -16.20 -2.66 21.27
CA MET A 1 -15.25 -3.52 20.54
C MET A 1 -14.86 -4.64 21.48
N SER A 2 -15.55 -5.77 21.43
CA SER A 2 -15.29 -6.90 22.32
C SER A 2 -13.91 -7.47 21.98
N SER A 3 -12.92 -7.24 22.84
CA SER A 3 -11.66 -7.96 22.78
C SER A 3 -11.97 -9.43 23.04
N ALA A 4 -12.13 -10.22 21.98
CA ALA A 4 -12.27 -11.66 22.10
C ALA A 4 -11.06 -12.16 22.89
N GLU A 5 -11.31 -12.72 24.07
CA GLU A 5 -10.28 -13.25 24.95
C GLU A 5 -9.59 -14.40 24.22
N LEU A 6 -8.42 -14.12 23.65
CA LEU A 6 -7.64 -15.13 22.92
C LEU A 6 -7.13 -16.15 23.95
N PRO A 7 -7.17 -17.47 23.64
CA PRO A 7 -6.64 -18.47 24.54
C PRO A 7 -5.13 -18.28 24.73
N PRO A 8 -4.51 -18.90 25.77
CA PRO A 8 -3.07 -18.83 25.97
C PRO A 8 -2.27 -19.29 24.72
N PRO A 9 -1.06 -18.76 24.48
CA PRO A 9 -0.24 -19.10 23.32
C PRO A 9 -0.10 -20.62 23.13
N GLY A 10 -0.41 -21.08 21.91
CA GLY A 10 -0.43 -22.50 21.55
C GLY A 10 -1.25 -22.74 20.28
N PRO A 11 -1.52 -24.01 19.91
CA PRO A 11 -2.31 -24.33 18.73
C PRO A 11 -3.70 -23.69 18.74
N SER A 12 -4.38 -23.72 19.90
CA SER A 12 -5.69 -23.07 20.07
C SER A 12 -5.64 -21.56 19.84
N HIS A 13 -4.56 -20.89 20.28
CA HIS A 13 -4.33 -19.47 20.01
C HIS A 13 -4.17 -19.19 18.52
N PHE A 14 -3.39 -20.01 17.81
CA PHE A 14 -3.24 -19.88 16.37
C PHE A 14 -4.59 -20.03 15.66
N TYR A 15 -5.37 -21.06 15.97
CA TYR A 15 -6.69 -21.26 15.36
C TYR A 15 -7.66 -20.13 15.67
N ALA A 16 -7.69 -19.65 16.92
CA ALA A 16 -8.54 -18.52 17.32
C ALA A 16 -8.16 -17.24 16.55
N ARG A 17 -6.87 -16.91 16.48
CA ARG A 17 -6.40 -15.73 15.74
C ARG A 17 -6.66 -15.86 14.23
N ARG A 18 -6.44 -17.06 13.66
CA ARG A 18 -6.74 -17.33 12.25
C ARG A 18 -8.24 -17.18 11.96
N ALA A 19 -9.11 -17.67 12.85
CA ALA A 19 -10.55 -17.49 12.71
C ALA A 19 -10.94 -16.00 12.71
N LEU A 20 -10.32 -15.19 13.56
CA LEU A 20 -10.52 -13.73 13.54
C LEU A 20 -10.00 -13.07 12.27
N TRP A 21 -8.86 -13.50 11.73
CA TRP A 21 -8.31 -12.97 10.48
C TRP A 21 -9.12 -13.35 9.24
N LEU A 22 -9.70 -14.56 9.23
CA LEU A 22 -10.53 -15.04 8.13
C LEU A 22 -11.99 -14.56 8.24
N ALA A 23 -12.41 -14.05 9.40
CA ALA A 23 -13.70 -13.43 9.56
C ALA A 23 -13.78 -12.20 8.64
N LEU A 24 -14.62 -12.30 7.61
CA LEU A 24 -14.85 -11.21 6.68
C LEU A 24 -15.37 -10.00 7.46
N PRO A 25 -14.83 -8.78 7.25
CA PRO A 25 -15.40 -7.59 7.86
C PRO A 25 -16.90 -7.49 7.53
N PRO A 26 -17.73 -7.03 8.49
CA PRO A 26 -19.19 -7.01 8.33
C PRO A 26 -19.67 -6.16 7.14
N GLU A 27 -18.86 -5.21 6.68
CA GLU A 27 -19.12 -4.45 5.47
C GLU A 27 -17.80 -4.10 4.77
N PRO A 28 -17.68 -4.35 3.44
CA PRO A 28 -16.53 -3.86 2.70
C PRO A 28 -16.53 -2.32 2.72
N PRO A 29 -15.37 -1.68 2.88
CA PRO A 29 -15.30 -0.22 2.87
C PRO A 29 -15.80 0.31 1.53
N THR A 30 -16.77 1.24 1.56
CA THR A 30 -17.28 1.90 0.36
C THR A 30 -16.12 2.56 -0.38
N PRO A 31 -15.95 2.28 -1.69
CA PRO A 31 -14.88 2.87 -2.46
C PRO A 31 -15.08 4.40 -2.52
N PRO A 32 -14.04 5.20 -2.27
CA PRO A 32 -14.16 6.65 -2.37
C PRO A 32 -14.42 7.06 -3.82
N SER A 33 -15.22 8.11 -3.98
CA SER A 33 -15.48 8.73 -5.29
C SER A 33 -14.15 9.10 -5.98
N PRO A 34 -13.97 8.77 -7.26
CA PRO A 34 -12.72 8.99 -7.95
C PRO A 34 -12.44 10.49 -8.12
N SER A 35 -11.20 10.91 -7.84
CA SER A 35 -10.77 12.26 -8.17
C SER A 35 -10.48 12.38 -9.67
N PRO A 36 -10.54 13.60 -10.26
CA PRO A 36 -10.15 13.80 -11.66
C PRO A 36 -8.74 13.30 -11.97
N SER A 37 -7.78 13.51 -11.05
CA SER A 37 -6.42 12.98 -11.18
C SER A 37 -6.37 11.46 -11.19
N ARG A 38 -7.21 10.80 -10.36
CA ARG A 38 -7.34 9.35 -10.35
C ARG A 38 -7.91 8.82 -11.66
N VAL A 39 -8.96 9.45 -12.20
CA VAL A 39 -9.55 9.07 -13.50
C VAL A 39 -8.53 9.19 -14.62
N LYS A 40 -7.74 10.28 -14.64
CA LYS A 40 -6.65 10.45 -15.62
C LYS A 40 -5.59 9.35 -15.49
N LEU A 41 -5.16 9.05 -14.27
CA LEU A 41 -4.18 8.00 -14.01
C LEU A 41 -4.70 6.61 -14.41
N GLU A 42 -5.97 6.33 -14.10
CA GLU A 42 -6.68 5.12 -14.53
C GLU A 42 -6.72 4.99 -16.04
N ALA A 43 -7.07 6.07 -16.76
CA ALA A 43 -7.10 6.10 -18.21
C ALA A 43 -5.72 5.95 -18.86
N LEU A 44 -4.66 6.48 -18.24
CA LEU A 44 -3.30 6.28 -18.72
C LEU A 44 -2.85 4.81 -18.56
N LEU A 45 -3.19 4.19 -17.44
CA LEU A 45 -2.78 2.82 -17.08
C LEU A 45 -3.72 1.72 -17.62
N SER A 46 -4.86 2.08 -18.20
CA SER A 46 -5.77 1.13 -18.84
C SER A 46 -5.29 0.70 -20.22
N ARG A 47 -4.40 1.48 -20.86
CA ARG A 47 -3.79 1.14 -22.15
C ARG A 47 -2.88 -0.08 -22.02
N GLU A 48 -2.93 -0.99 -22.98
CA GLU A 48 -1.98 -2.09 -23.07
C GLU A 48 -0.55 -1.55 -23.24
N GLY A 49 0.43 -2.17 -22.56
CA GLY A 49 1.81 -1.72 -22.56
C GLY A 49 2.07 -0.39 -21.82
N ALA A 50 1.08 0.19 -21.13
CA ALA A 50 1.26 1.46 -20.42
C ALA A 50 2.38 1.43 -19.35
N ALA A 51 2.63 0.27 -18.74
CA ALA A 51 3.71 0.09 -17.78
C ALA A 51 5.10 0.22 -18.42
N GLU A 52 5.24 -0.15 -19.69
CA GLU A 52 6.49 -0.13 -20.45
C GLU A 52 6.68 1.17 -21.24
N SER A 53 5.59 1.87 -21.56
CA SER A 53 5.61 3.11 -22.34
C SER A 53 6.35 4.24 -21.62
N GLU A 54 7.39 4.78 -22.27
CA GLU A 54 8.15 5.91 -21.75
C GLU A 54 7.37 7.23 -21.76
N GLU A 55 6.46 7.39 -22.70
CA GLU A 55 5.56 8.55 -22.78
C GLU A 55 4.66 8.63 -21.54
N VAL A 56 4.05 7.50 -21.15
CA VAL A 56 3.20 7.40 -19.95
C VAL A 56 4.02 7.67 -18.69
N TRP A 57 5.27 7.20 -18.66
CA TRP A 57 6.19 7.45 -17.55
C TRP A 57 6.48 8.93 -17.33
N ARG A 58 6.81 9.64 -18.41
CA ARG A 58 7.10 11.07 -18.40
C ARG A 58 5.85 11.94 -18.19
N ALA A 59 4.67 11.46 -18.61
CA ALA A 59 3.39 12.15 -18.43
C ALA A 59 2.95 12.28 -16.95
N GLY A 60 3.67 11.67 -16.00
CA GLY A 60 3.50 11.91 -14.57
C GLY A 60 3.55 10.66 -13.70
N LEU A 61 3.61 9.46 -14.30
CA LEU A 61 3.68 8.20 -13.56
C LEU A 61 4.96 8.12 -12.71
N SER A 62 6.09 8.66 -13.21
CA SER A 62 7.36 8.73 -12.47
C SER A 62 7.24 9.48 -11.13
N ASN A 63 6.48 10.57 -11.09
CA ASN A 63 6.27 11.35 -9.87
C ASN A 63 5.40 10.59 -8.86
N VAL A 64 4.36 9.90 -9.35
CA VAL A 64 3.50 9.07 -8.50
C VAL A 64 4.29 7.92 -7.90
N TRP A 65 5.10 7.23 -8.72
CA TRP A 65 5.96 6.14 -8.26
C TRP A 65 6.98 6.63 -7.22
N LYS A 66 7.72 7.71 -7.49
CA LYS A 66 8.66 8.33 -6.52
C LYS A 66 7.99 8.66 -5.20
N GLY A 67 6.75 9.19 -5.25
CA GLY A 67 5.96 9.45 -4.06
C GLY A 67 5.69 8.17 -3.25
N LEU A 68 5.29 7.09 -3.92
CA LEU A 68 5.01 5.80 -3.28
C LEU A 68 6.25 5.18 -2.65
N ILE A 69 7.36 5.09 -3.38
CA ILE A 69 8.60 4.48 -2.86
C ILE A 69 9.26 5.33 -1.78
N GLY A 70 9.04 6.65 -1.79
CA GLY A 70 9.51 7.57 -0.74
C GLY A 70 8.70 7.49 0.56
N GLY A 71 7.68 6.63 0.63
CA GLY A 71 6.82 6.49 1.81
C GLY A 71 5.81 7.63 1.97
N ASN A 72 5.58 8.45 0.94
CA ASN A 72 4.57 9.50 1.02
C ASN A 72 3.18 8.90 1.11
N GLN A 73 2.41 9.37 2.08
CA GLN A 73 1.03 8.94 2.25
C GLN A 73 0.15 9.52 1.14
N LEU A 74 -0.64 8.65 0.50
CA LEU A 74 -1.61 9.10 -0.51
C LEU A 74 -2.74 9.88 0.16
N ARG A 75 -2.98 11.11 -0.30
CA ARG A 75 -4.12 11.95 0.15
C ARG A 75 -5.48 11.30 -0.10
N LYS A 76 -5.59 10.48 -1.15
CA LYS A 76 -6.78 9.72 -1.51
C LYS A 76 -6.38 8.28 -1.77
N ARG A 77 -7.20 7.33 -1.30
CA ARG A 77 -6.99 5.91 -1.56
C ARG A 77 -7.04 5.63 -3.07
N LEU A 78 -6.10 4.81 -3.54
CA LEU A 78 -6.08 4.30 -4.90
C LEU A 78 -6.50 2.82 -4.89
N PRO A 79 -7.23 2.35 -5.91
CA PRO A 79 -7.48 0.93 -6.09
C PRO A 79 -6.16 0.15 -6.21
N LEU A 80 -6.09 -1.01 -5.56
CA LEU A 80 -4.88 -1.82 -5.49
C LEU A 80 -4.34 -2.19 -6.88
N ALA A 81 -5.21 -2.54 -7.83
CA ALA A 81 -4.82 -2.89 -9.19
C ALA A 81 -4.00 -1.78 -9.88
N ILE A 82 -4.31 -0.51 -9.63
CA ILE A 82 -3.57 0.64 -10.17
C ILE A 82 -2.22 0.77 -9.48
N VAL A 83 -2.19 0.62 -8.16
CA VAL A 83 -0.94 0.67 -7.38
C VAL A 83 0.03 -0.40 -7.87
N LEU A 84 -0.45 -1.62 -8.10
CA LEU A 84 0.37 -2.73 -8.62
C LEU A 84 0.97 -2.39 -10.00
N LYS A 85 0.19 -1.80 -10.91
CA LYS A 85 0.69 -1.36 -12.22
C LYS A 85 1.76 -0.26 -12.12
N ILE A 86 1.60 0.69 -11.20
CA ILE A 86 2.59 1.75 -10.96
C ILE A 86 3.90 1.14 -10.44
N LEU A 87 3.81 0.21 -9.48
CA LEU A 87 4.98 -0.48 -8.92
C LEU A 87 5.69 -1.31 -9.99
N GLN A 88 4.94 -2.09 -10.77
CA GLN A 88 5.47 -2.87 -11.88
C GLN A 88 6.23 -1.97 -12.88
N ALA A 89 5.64 -0.83 -13.28
CA ALA A 89 6.26 0.11 -14.20
C ALA A 89 7.59 0.69 -13.67
N GLY A 90 7.68 0.90 -12.35
CA GLY A 90 8.92 1.33 -11.70
C GLY A 90 9.96 0.22 -11.63
N TRP A 91 9.57 -1.00 -11.23
CA TRP A 91 10.51 -2.12 -11.14
C TRP A 91 11.09 -2.53 -12.49
N LEU A 92 10.30 -2.45 -13.57
CA LEU A 92 10.80 -2.68 -14.93
C LEU A 92 11.90 -1.69 -15.31
N ARG A 93 11.77 -0.42 -14.90
CA ARG A 93 12.75 0.65 -15.21
C ARG A 93 14.00 0.60 -14.36
N ASP A 94 13.85 0.29 -13.08
CA ASP A 94 14.97 0.13 -12.18
C ASP A 94 15.71 -1.20 -12.40
N GLY A 95 15.25 -2.03 -13.35
CA GLY A 95 15.79 -3.37 -13.60
C GLY A 95 15.57 -4.35 -12.44
N THR A 96 14.76 -3.96 -11.44
CA THR A 96 14.41 -4.82 -10.31
C THR A 96 13.52 -5.98 -10.77
N TRP A 97 12.71 -5.77 -11.81
CA TRP A 97 11.90 -6.83 -12.42
C TRP A 97 12.42 -7.16 -13.82
N PRO A 98 12.81 -8.42 -14.10
CA PRO A 98 13.30 -8.82 -15.42
C PRO A 98 12.17 -8.86 -16.46
N HIS A 99 12.40 -8.24 -17.62
CA HIS A 99 11.48 -8.31 -18.75
C HIS A 99 11.37 -9.74 -19.29
N GLY A 100 10.14 -10.23 -19.45
CA GLY A 100 9.87 -11.54 -20.04
C GLY A 100 10.29 -12.74 -19.17
N ALA A 101 10.70 -12.51 -17.92
CA ALA A 101 10.92 -13.61 -17.00
C ALA A 101 9.58 -14.25 -16.63
N VAL A 102 9.43 -15.50 -17.05
CA VAL A 102 8.36 -16.36 -16.59
C VAL A 102 8.78 -16.85 -15.21
N ALA A 103 7.96 -16.59 -14.20
CA ALA A 103 8.17 -17.20 -12.89
C ALA A 103 8.31 -18.72 -13.10
N PRO A 104 9.32 -19.38 -12.52
CA PRO A 104 9.37 -20.83 -12.53
C PRO A 104 8.01 -21.36 -12.11
N PRO A 105 7.50 -22.44 -12.74
CA PRO A 105 6.26 -23.05 -12.29
C PRO A 105 6.38 -23.26 -10.79
N ASP A 106 5.40 -22.78 -10.03
CA ASP A 106 5.41 -22.88 -8.56
C ASP A 106 5.86 -24.29 -8.18
N ASP A 107 6.87 -24.39 -7.31
CA ASP A 107 7.33 -25.64 -6.70
C ASP A 107 6.25 -26.29 -5.80
N MET A 108 4.97 -25.95 -6.01
CA MET A 108 3.81 -26.75 -5.59
C MET A 108 3.75 -28.13 -6.29
N GLY A 109 4.70 -28.44 -7.18
CA GLY A 109 4.98 -29.77 -7.71
C GLY A 109 6.14 -30.51 -7.04
N MET A 110 6.97 -29.85 -6.24
CA MET A 110 8.00 -30.47 -5.39
C MET A 110 7.35 -30.95 -4.07
N MET A 111 6.32 -31.79 -4.21
CA MET A 111 6.10 -32.80 -3.17
C MET A 111 7.35 -33.69 -3.26
N PRO A 112 8.18 -33.81 -2.21
CA PRO A 112 9.30 -34.74 -2.26
C PRO A 112 8.73 -36.13 -2.64
N PRO A 113 9.35 -36.86 -3.58
CA PRO A 113 8.80 -38.10 -4.13
C PRO A 113 8.61 -39.24 -3.10
N ASP A 114 8.96 -39.01 -1.84
CA ASP A 114 8.89 -39.99 -0.74
C ASP A 114 8.40 -39.36 0.58
N LEU A 115 7.30 -38.58 0.57
CA LEU A 115 6.54 -38.48 1.82
C LEU A 115 5.91 -39.86 2.05
N PRO A 116 6.33 -40.63 3.10
CA PRO A 116 5.64 -41.86 3.42
C PRO A 116 4.17 -41.52 3.57
N ASN A 117 3.31 -42.29 2.92
CA ASN A 117 1.86 -42.21 3.04
C ASN A 117 1.52 -42.25 4.54
N LEU A 118 1.45 -41.09 5.18
CA LEU A 118 1.12 -40.98 6.58
C LEU A 118 -0.35 -41.41 6.61
N PRO A 119 -0.67 -42.49 7.34
CA PRO A 119 -2.07 -42.84 7.52
C PRO A 119 -2.79 -41.59 8.04
N PRO A 120 -4.05 -41.35 7.61
CA PRO A 120 -4.83 -40.25 8.14
C PRO A 120 -4.70 -40.26 9.66
N PRO A 121 -4.53 -39.10 10.32
CA PRO A 121 -4.38 -39.06 11.77
C PRO A 121 -5.54 -39.86 12.36
N VAL A 122 -5.22 -41.02 12.92
CA VAL A 122 -6.20 -41.84 13.60
C VAL A 122 -6.59 -41.00 14.80
N LEU A 123 -7.71 -40.29 14.68
CA LEU A 123 -8.32 -39.60 15.78
C LEU A 123 -8.52 -40.67 16.86
N PRO A 124 -7.86 -40.57 18.02
CA PRO A 124 -8.16 -41.49 19.10
C PRO A 124 -9.67 -41.37 19.35
N PRO A 125 -10.43 -42.47 19.31
CA PRO A 125 -11.73 -42.44 19.96
C PRO A 125 -11.44 -42.18 21.45
N HIS A 126 -12.43 -41.80 22.25
CA HIS A 126 -12.25 -41.59 23.70
C HIS A 126 -11.53 -40.27 24.10
N LEU A 127 -12.08 -39.13 23.69
CA LEU A 127 -12.27 -38.03 24.65
C LEU A 127 -13.64 -38.22 25.33
N HIS A 128 -13.77 -39.33 26.07
CA HIS A 128 -14.71 -39.39 27.17
C HIS A 128 -14.19 -38.43 28.23
N GLN A 129 -14.92 -37.34 28.39
CA GLN A 129 -14.69 -36.27 29.34
C GLN A 129 -14.78 -36.81 30.78
N HIS A 130 -13.69 -37.37 31.29
CA HIS A 130 -13.51 -37.56 32.73
C HIS A 130 -13.01 -36.24 33.31
N HIS A 131 -13.90 -35.55 34.02
CA HIS A 131 -13.56 -34.46 34.93
C HIS A 131 -12.83 -35.02 36.16
N PRO A 132 -11.55 -34.68 36.41
CA PRO A 132 -11.03 -34.75 37.76
C PRO A 132 -11.45 -33.50 38.54
N HIS A 133 -12.28 -33.73 39.55
CA HIS A 133 -12.50 -32.80 40.63
C HIS A 133 -11.20 -32.68 41.44
N HIS A 134 -10.48 -31.56 41.34
CA HIS A 134 -9.41 -31.27 42.30
C HIS A 134 -9.32 -29.81 42.73
N GLN A 135 -9.21 -29.70 44.05
CA GLN A 135 -9.24 -28.54 44.91
C GLN A 135 -8.14 -27.51 44.62
N HIS A 136 -8.57 -26.25 44.71
CA HIS A 136 -7.97 -25.18 45.50
C HIS A 136 -6.57 -25.45 46.08
N HIS A 137 -5.55 -24.83 45.49
CA HIS A 137 -4.39 -24.28 46.22
C HIS A 137 -3.96 -22.99 45.54
N GLN A 138 -4.28 -21.86 46.18
CA GLN A 138 -3.66 -20.58 45.86
C GLN A 138 -2.17 -20.67 46.17
N HIS A 139 -1.32 -20.47 45.16
CA HIS A 139 0.06 -20.04 45.36
C HIS A 139 0.29 -18.79 44.52
N GLN A 140 0.49 -17.67 45.22
CA GLN A 140 1.02 -16.43 44.65
C GLN A 140 2.41 -16.69 44.05
N PRO A 141 2.68 -16.29 42.81
CA PRO A 141 4.04 -16.06 42.36
C PRO A 141 4.45 -14.63 42.72
N HIS A 142 5.47 -14.56 43.57
CA HIS A 142 6.23 -13.35 43.88
C HIS A 142 6.77 -12.71 42.60
N HIS A 143 6.53 -11.41 42.43
CA HIS A 143 7.20 -10.57 41.43
C HIS A 143 8.71 -10.50 41.70
N PRO A 144 9.55 -10.65 40.66
CA PRO A 144 10.82 -9.95 40.65
C PRO A 144 10.99 -9.03 39.45
N HIS A 145 11.63 -7.89 39.74
CA HIS A 145 12.47 -7.08 38.88
C HIS A 145 11.80 -6.32 37.72
N GLN A 146 11.46 -5.06 38.05
CA GLN A 146 11.42 -3.94 37.12
C GLN A 146 12.80 -3.78 36.45
N HIS A 147 12.93 -4.24 35.22
CA HIS A 147 14.06 -3.86 34.37
C HIS A 147 13.83 -2.45 33.83
N ILE A 148 14.69 -1.54 34.31
CA ILE A 148 14.90 -0.19 33.81
C ILE A 148 15.27 -0.27 32.32
N TYR A 149 14.44 0.28 31.45
CA TYR A 149 14.84 0.55 30.07
C TYR A 149 15.73 1.80 30.03
N PRO A 150 16.87 1.77 29.32
CA PRO A 150 17.63 2.99 29.06
C PRO A 150 16.85 3.90 28.10
N GLN A 151 16.76 5.17 28.50
CA GLN A 151 16.31 6.29 27.67
C GLN A 151 17.14 6.34 26.38
N HIS A 152 16.49 6.21 25.22
CA HIS A 152 17.10 6.54 23.94
C HIS A 152 17.29 8.06 23.86
N GLN A 153 18.55 8.49 23.85
CA GLN A 153 18.95 9.87 23.65
C GLN A 153 18.52 10.34 22.26
N THR A 154 17.78 11.43 22.20
CA THR A 154 17.50 12.15 20.96
C THR A 154 18.80 12.79 20.46
N VAL A 155 19.29 12.33 19.31
CA VAL A 155 20.40 12.97 18.60
C VAL A 155 19.84 14.20 17.88
N THR A 156 20.12 15.38 18.43
CA THR A 156 19.83 16.69 17.83
C THR A 156 20.90 16.99 16.77
N TYR A 157 20.56 16.85 15.49
CA TYR A 157 21.42 17.31 14.41
C TYR A 157 21.36 18.84 14.34
N HIS A 158 22.46 19.47 14.75
CA HIS A 158 22.76 20.88 14.55
C HIS A 158 23.41 21.01 13.17
N THR A 159 22.59 21.08 12.12
CA THR A 159 23.06 21.48 10.79
C THR A 159 23.26 22.99 10.79
N GLY A 160 24.45 23.41 11.21
CA GLY A 160 24.97 24.73 10.91
C GLY A 160 25.49 24.75 9.48
N VAL A 161 24.72 25.33 8.57
CA VAL A 161 25.21 25.91 7.31
C VAL A 161 24.36 27.16 7.10
N GLY A 162 24.96 28.31 7.37
CA GLY A 162 24.32 29.62 7.19
C GLY A 162 24.08 29.91 5.71
N PRO A 163 23.01 30.64 5.37
CA PRO A 163 22.90 31.24 4.06
C PRO A 163 23.80 32.49 3.97
N PRO A 164 24.57 32.65 2.88
CA PRO A 164 25.30 33.87 2.61
C PRO A 164 24.32 35.02 2.32
N LEU A 165 24.58 36.13 2.99
CA LEU A 165 24.10 37.47 2.66
C LEU A 165 24.59 37.81 1.24
N MET A 166 23.67 37.86 0.28
CA MET A 166 23.88 38.47 -1.03
C MET A 166 22.91 39.64 -1.10
N ASP A 167 23.46 40.81 -0.79
CA ASP A 167 22.93 42.11 -1.20
C ASP A 167 23.06 42.20 -2.72
N GLU A 168 21.96 42.13 -3.45
CA GLU A 168 21.88 42.63 -4.83
C GLU A 168 20.59 43.43 -4.98
N ASP A 169 20.72 44.67 -4.48
CA ASP A 169 20.12 45.86 -5.05
C ASP A 169 20.62 45.96 -6.50
N ASP A 170 19.80 45.61 -7.50
CA ASP A 170 19.95 46.20 -8.83
C ASP A 170 18.60 46.29 -9.54
N SER A 171 18.24 47.54 -9.75
CA SER A 171 17.17 48.06 -10.58
C SER A 171 17.06 47.38 -11.94
N MET A 172 15.84 47.10 -12.37
CA MET A 172 15.41 47.56 -13.70
C MET A 172 13.88 47.68 -13.72
N GLU A 173 13.43 48.92 -13.53
CA GLU A 173 12.18 49.39 -14.12
C GLU A 173 12.34 49.35 -15.65
N ASP A 174 11.47 48.62 -16.34
CA ASP A 174 11.01 48.91 -17.69
C ASP A 174 9.67 48.14 -17.81
N ALA A 175 8.53 48.84 -17.89
CA ALA A 175 7.97 49.36 -19.13
C ALA A 175 7.79 48.22 -20.16
N GLU A 176 6.69 48.00 -20.85
CA GLU A 176 5.42 48.66 -21.05
C GLU A 176 4.64 47.65 -21.92
N ASP A 177 3.32 47.76 -21.97
CA ASP A 177 2.53 47.44 -23.17
C ASP A 177 2.60 46.04 -23.81
N GLN A 178 1.55 45.23 -23.57
CA GLN A 178 0.84 44.61 -24.70
C GLN A 178 -0.58 44.20 -24.32
N GLN A 179 -1.50 45.00 -24.86
CA GLN A 179 -2.94 44.83 -24.95
C GLN A 179 -3.40 43.52 -25.64
N PRO A 180 -4.70 43.16 -25.50
CA PRO A 180 -5.24 41.85 -25.84
C PRO A 180 -5.42 41.65 -27.35
N ARG A 181 -5.04 40.47 -27.85
CA ARG A 181 -5.49 40.02 -29.18
C ARG A 181 -6.96 39.60 -29.14
N GLN A 182 -7.81 40.51 -29.59
CA GLN A 182 -9.11 40.20 -30.15
C GLN A 182 -8.91 39.31 -31.39
N GLY A 183 -9.48 38.12 -31.35
CA GLY A 183 -9.65 37.24 -32.51
C GLY A 183 -11.14 37.07 -32.72
N GLU A 184 -11.71 38.00 -33.47
CA GLU A 184 -13.02 37.87 -34.10
C GLU A 184 -12.97 36.70 -35.09
N ALA A 185 -13.96 35.81 -35.01
CA ALA A 185 -14.34 34.95 -36.10
C ALA A 185 -15.87 34.88 -36.13
N GLU A 186 -16.41 35.74 -37.02
CA GLU A 186 -17.60 35.54 -37.86
C GLU A 186 -18.12 34.08 -37.87
N GLN A 187 -19.38 33.85 -37.50
CA GLN A 187 -20.55 33.96 -38.38
C GLN A 187 -20.68 32.77 -39.34
N SER A 188 -21.59 31.85 -39.00
CA SER A 188 -22.39 31.15 -40.02
C SER A 188 -23.77 30.85 -39.46
N ASP A 189 -24.68 31.74 -39.81
CA ASP A 189 -26.13 31.55 -39.81
C ASP A 189 -26.48 30.31 -40.66
N GLY A 190 -27.31 29.44 -40.11
CA GLY A 190 -27.66 28.16 -40.72
C GLY A 190 -29.11 27.80 -40.42
N ARG A 191 -30.02 28.72 -40.74
CA ARG A 191 -31.46 28.50 -40.80
C ARG A 191 -31.77 27.42 -41.85
N HIS A 192 -32.31 26.28 -41.43
CA HIS A 192 -33.00 25.33 -42.32
C HIS A 192 -34.43 25.14 -41.81
N GLU A 193 -35.35 25.80 -42.51
CA GLU A 193 -36.78 25.45 -42.52
C GLU A 193 -37.02 24.41 -43.61
N GLY A 194 -38.00 23.53 -43.39
CA GLY A 194 -38.54 22.59 -44.38
C GLY A 194 -38.67 21.19 -43.78
N GLY A 195 -39.84 20.57 -43.70
CA GLY A 195 -41.19 20.89 -44.14
C GLY A 195 -42.14 19.80 -43.65
#